data_AF-A0AAD1VKG4-F1
#
_entry.id   AF-A0AAD1VKG4-F1
#
_cell.length_a   1.000
_cell.length_b   1.000
_cell.length_c   1.000
_cell.angle_alpha   90.00
_cell.angle_beta   90.00
_cell.angle_gamma   90.00
#
_symmetry.space_group_name_H-M   'P 1'
#
loop_
_entity.id
_entity.type
_entity.pdbx_description
1 polymer ?
#
loop_
_entity_poly.entity_id
_entity_poly.type
_entity_poly.pdbx_seq_one_letter_code
_entity_poly.pdbx_strand_id
1 'polypeptide(L)'
;HIMQGIKQAAPDTREPGSFDTLCLGRKTQAKPLSLCYQNLLGMGKTDKLSYMVHWESELNSTIESNKWSAAMALVIRATHCLDHVEAAYKLWMRWYITPRRLALIYPGSQQVCWRCCAQTGTLSHIFWHCPVLHTLW
;
A
#
# COMPACT_ATOMS: atom_id res chain seq x y z
N HIS A 1 26.16 -7.60 -7.82
CA HIS A 1 25.55 -8.31 -6.67
C HIS A 1 24.05 -8.11 -6.47
N ILE A 2 23.38 -7.09 -7.07
CA ILE A 2 21.92 -6.87 -6.90
C ILE A 2 21.06 -7.78 -7.83
N MET A 3 21.64 -8.30 -8.91
CA MET A 3 20.92 -9.12 -9.92
C MET A 3 20.83 -10.63 -9.61
N GLN A 4 21.34 -11.10 -8.47
CA GLN A 4 21.31 -12.54 -8.11
C GLN A 4 20.11 -12.92 -7.20
N GLY A 5 19.24 -11.96 -6.89
CA GLY A 5 18.11 -12.13 -5.96
C GLY A 5 16.79 -12.59 -6.59
N ILE A 6 16.71 -12.80 -7.92
CA ILE A 6 15.53 -13.42 -8.54
C ILE A 6 15.65 -14.96 -8.42
N LYS A 7 15.93 -15.44 -7.21
CA LYS A 7 15.81 -16.86 -6.89
C LYS A 7 14.34 -17.14 -6.65
N GLN A 8 13.71 -17.72 -7.68
CA GLN A 8 12.43 -18.44 -7.64
C GLN A 8 11.44 -17.88 -6.63
N ALA A 9 10.75 -16.79 -7.02
CA ALA A 9 9.51 -16.43 -6.36
C ALA A 9 8.62 -17.67 -6.34
N ALA A 10 8.04 -17.99 -5.18
CA ALA A 10 7.07 -19.07 -5.06
C ALA A 10 5.99 -18.91 -6.16
N PRO A 11 5.52 -20.01 -6.78
CA PRO A 11 4.49 -19.91 -7.80
C PRO A 11 3.29 -19.15 -7.24
N ASP A 12 2.84 -18.12 -7.97
CA ASP A 12 1.69 -17.33 -7.56
C ASP A 12 0.46 -18.24 -7.53
N THR A 13 -0.08 -18.48 -6.33
CA THR A 13 -1.25 -19.34 -6.12
C THR A 13 -2.57 -18.58 -6.26
N ARG A 14 -2.53 -17.29 -6.59
CA ARG A 14 -3.73 -16.47 -6.75
C ARG A 14 -4.35 -16.71 -8.12
N GLU A 15 -5.68 -16.69 -8.17
CA GLU A 15 -6.43 -16.68 -9.42
C GLU A 15 -5.98 -15.46 -10.26
N PRO A 16 -5.61 -15.65 -11.53
CA PRO A 16 -5.13 -14.56 -12.37
C PRO A 16 -6.22 -13.51 -12.57
N GLY A 17 -5.89 -12.26 -12.29
CA GLY A 17 -6.78 -11.15 -12.53
C GLY A 17 -6.98 -10.86 -14.02
N SER A 18 -7.88 -9.92 -14.33
CA SER A 18 -8.10 -9.43 -15.70
C SER A 18 -6.78 -8.94 -16.35
N PHE A 19 -5.94 -8.25 -15.57
CA PHE A 19 -4.63 -7.79 -16.04
C PHE A 19 -3.63 -8.93 -16.25
N ASP A 20 -3.62 -9.94 -15.37
CA ASP A 20 -2.74 -11.11 -15.48
C ASP A 20 -3.08 -11.90 -16.74
N THR A 21 -4.37 -12.09 -17.00
CA THR A 21 -4.90 -12.73 -18.22
C THR A 21 -4.44 -11.98 -19.49
N LEU A 22 -4.49 -10.64 -19.47
CA LEU A 22 -4.00 -9.80 -20.56
C LEU A 22 -2.48 -9.94 -20.76
N CYS A 23 -1.70 -10.01 -19.69
CA CYS A 23 -0.25 -10.19 -19.77
C CYS A 23 0.16 -11.58 -20.26
N LEU A 24 -0.56 -12.63 -19.84
CA LEU A 24 -0.34 -14.01 -20.26
C LEU A 24 -0.72 -14.21 -21.75
N GLY A 25 -1.74 -13.49 -22.24
CA GLY A 25 -2.16 -13.49 -23.65
C GLY A 25 -1.30 -12.64 -24.61
N ARG A 26 -0.22 -11.99 -24.14
CA ARG A 26 0.52 -10.96 -24.90
C ARG A 26 1.13 -11.46 -26.23
N LYS A 27 1.45 -12.76 -26.35
CA LYS A 27 2.08 -13.32 -27.56
C LYS A 27 1.16 -13.33 -28.79
N THR A 28 -0.16 -13.18 -28.62
CA THR A 28 -1.15 -13.32 -29.70
C THR A 28 -1.93 -12.04 -30.02
N GLN A 29 -1.66 -10.91 -29.34
CA GLN A 29 -2.50 -9.72 -29.43
C GLN A 29 -1.85 -8.56 -30.19
N ALA A 30 -2.51 -8.13 -31.27
CA ALA A 30 -2.21 -6.85 -31.91
C ALA A 30 -2.77 -5.69 -31.06
N LYS A 31 -1.99 -4.60 -30.91
CA LYS A 31 -2.36 -3.38 -30.13
C LYS A 31 -2.62 -3.61 -28.63
N PRO A 32 -1.68 -4.22 -27.87
CA PRO A 32 -1.86 -4.54 -26.45
C PRO A 32 -2.15 -3.30 -25.57
N LEU A 33 -1.61 -2.14 -25.95
CA LEU A 33 -1.87 -0.86 -25.29
C LEU A 33 -3.34 -0.45 -25.37
N SER A 34 -3.97 -0.60 -26.53
CA SER A 34 -5.38 -0.23 -26.74
C SER A 34 -6.33 -1.13 -25.95
N LEU A 35 -6.03 -2.43 -25.88
CA LEU A 35 -6.80 -3.39 -25.07
C LEU A 35 -6.68 -3.09 -23.58
N CYS A 36 -5.45 -2.80 -23.12
CA CYS A 36 -5.22 -2.40 -21.73
C CYS A 36 -6.01 -1.13 -21.37
N TYR A 37 -6.02 -0.14 -22.27
CA TYR A 37 -6.79 1.09 -22.08
C TYR A 37 -8.30 0.83 -22.02
N GLN A 38 -8.85 0.02 -22.93
CA GLN A 38 -10.26 -0.37 -22.90
C GLN A 38 -10.64 -1.10 -21.61
N ASN A 39 -9.78 -2.00 -21.12
CA ASN A 39 -9.98 -2.68 -19.84
C ASN A 39 -9.97 -1.69 -18.67
N LEU A 40 -9.04 -0.73 -18.65
CA LEU A 40 -9.01 0.32 -17.63
C LEU A 40 -10.26 1.19 -17.65
N LEU A 41 -10.81 1.48 -18.84
CA LEU A 41 -12.09 2.20 -18.96
C LEU A 41 -13.29 1.36 -18.51
N GLY A 42 -13.25 0.04 -18.74
CA GLY A 42 -14.29 -0.89 -18.31
C GLY A 42 -14.26 -1.22 -16.81
N MET A 43 -13.12 -1.02 -16.14
CA MET A 43 -13.01 -1.07 -14.69
C MET A 43 -13.75 0.15 -14.11
N GLY A 44 -14.99 -0.07 -13.67
CA GLY A 44 -15.81 0.98 -13.06
C GLY A 44 -15.08 1.68 -11.90
N LYS A 45 -15.45 2.94 -11.64
CA LYS A 45 -14.93 3.67 -10.49
C LYS A 45 -15.37 2.97 -9.21
N THR A 46 -14.42 2.58 -8.37
CA THR A 46 -14.74 2.12 -7.02
C THR A 46 -15.12 3.32 -6.18
N ASP A 47 -16.29 3.30 -5.54
CA ASP A 47 -16.77 4.39 -4.67
C ASP A 47 -15.81 4.69 -3.51
N LYS A 48 -15.03 3.68 -3.08
CA LYS A 48 -14.05 3.80 -2.00
C LYS A 48 -12.70 3.24 -2.38
N LEU A 49 -11.65 4.04 -2.17
CA LEU A 49 -10.28 3.64 -2.45
C LEU A 49 -9.80 2.61 -1.42
N SER A 50 -9.03 1.63 -1.88
CA SER A 50 -8.56 0.50 -1.05
C SER A 50 -7.88 0.94 0.26
N TYR A 51 -7.04 1.98 0.22
CA TYR A 51 -6.34 2.47 1.43
C TYR A 51 -7.31 3.02 2.48
N MET A 52 -8.43 3.63 2.08
CA MET A 52 -9.45 4.14 3.01
C MET A 52 -10.09 2.98 3.77
N VAL A 53 -10.47 1.92 3.06
CA VAL A 53 -11.03 0.69 3.66
C VAL A 53 -10.05 0.09 4.67
N HIS A 54 -8.75 0.07 4.34
CA HIS A 54 -7.74 -0.48 5.23
C HIS A 54 -7.54 0.35 6.50
N TRP A 55 -7.60 1.69 6.39
CA TRP A 55 -7.54 2.55 7.56
C TRP A 55 -8.74 2.39 8.47
N GLU A 56 -9.94 2.34 7.90
CA GLU A 56 -11.16 2.16 8.68
C GLU A 56 -11.20 0.82 9.40
N SER A 57 -10.67 -0.23 8.75
CA SER A 57 -10.50 -1.53 9.39
C SER A 57 -9.50 -1.50 10.55
N GLU A 58 -8.38 -0.77 10.42
CA GLU A 58 -7.39 -0.65 11.51
C GLU A 58 -7.87 0.27 12.65
N LEU A 59 -8.66 1.30 12.34
CA LEU A 59 -9.21 2.25 13.32
C LEU A 59 -10.55 1.80 13.92
N ASN A 60 -11.13 0.72 13.37
CA ASN A 60 -12.47 0.23 13.70
C ASN A 60 -13.54 1.33 13.66
N SER A 61 -13.46 2.23 12.67
CA SER A 61 -14.32 3.39 12.54
C SER A 61 -14.52 3.76 11.08
N THR A 62 -15.73 4.18 10.71
CA THR A 62 -16.05 4.65 9.36
C THR A 62 -15.77 6.15 9.24
N ILE A 63 -15.07 6.55 8.18
CA ILE A 63 -14.66 7.93 7.93
C ILE A 63 -15.28 8.38 6.61
N GLU A 64 -16.09 9.44 6.68
CA GLU A 64 -16.69 10.06 5.51
C GLU A 64 -15.64 10.66 4.55
N SER A 65 -15.95 10.65 3.25
CA SER A 65 -15.02 11.11 2.18
C SER A 65 -14.62 12.59 2.31
N ASN A 66 -15.53 13.44 2.81
CA ASN A 66 -15.25 14.85 3.11
C ASN A 66 -14.17 15.01 4.20
N LYS A 67 -14.21 14.19 5.27
CA LYS A 67 -13.25 14.19 6.37
C LYS A 67 -11.89 13.70 5.91
N TRP A 68 -11.85 12.71 5.02
CA TRP A 68 -10.60 12.29 4.36
C TRP A 68 -9.93 13.45 3.62
N SER A 69 -10.70 14.14 2.78
CA SER A 69 -10.19 15.27 1.99
C SER A 69 -9.74 16.42 2.88
N ALA A 70 -10.51 16.73 3.93
CA ALA A 70 -10.16 17.77 4.90
C ALA A 70 -8.89 17.42 5.69
N ALA A 71 -8.75 16.19 6.17
CA ALA A 71 -7.55 15.73 6.89
C ALA A 71 -6.30 15.83 6.01
N MET A 72 -6.39 15.41 4.74
CA MET A 72 -5.28 15.53 3.79
C MET A 72 -4.93 17.00 3.52
N ALA A 73 -5.93 17.87 3.34
CA ALA A 73 -5.70 19.30 3.13
C ALA A 73 -5.01 19.97 4.34
N LEU A 74 -5.35 19.55 5.57
CA LEU A 74 -4.69 20.03 6.78
C LEU A 74 -3.21 19.63 6.82
N VAL A 75 -2.91 18.38 6.47
CA VAL A 75 -1.54 17.85 6.44
C VAL A 75 -0.67 18.60 5.43
N ILE A 76 -1.20 18.86 4.23
CA ILE A 76 -0.49 19.62 3.19
C ILE A 76 -0.24 21.06 3.64
N ARG A 77 -1.19 21.67 4.35
CA ARG A 77 -1.06 23.04 4.86
C ARG A 77 -0.17 23.16 6.09
N ALA A 78 0.10 22.07 6.80
CA ALA A 78 0.87 22.08 8.04
C ALA A 78 2.37 22.33 7.82
N THR A 79 2.88 22.11 6.61
CA THR A 79 4.31 22.26 6.32
C THR A 79 4.53 22.73 4.88
N HIS A 80 5.52 23.61 4.68
CA HIS A 80 5.96 24.04 3.36
C HIS A 80 7.10 23.17 2.80
N CYS A 81 7.61 22.21 3.58
CA CYS A 81 8.65 21.29 3.13
C CYS A 81 8.04 20.15 2.32
N LEU A 82 8.42 20.05 1.05
CA LEU A 82 7.92 19.01 0.14
C LEU A 82 8.24 17.60 0.65
N ASP A 83 9.40 17.39 1.27
CA ASP A 83 9.78 16.08 1.81
C ASP A 83 8.82 15.62 2.91
N HIS A 84 8.36 16.55 3.76
CA HIS A 84 7.38 16.25 4.81
C HIS A 84 5.99 16.00 4.23
N VAL A 85 5.58 16.77 3.22
CA VAL A 85 4.33 16.54 2.49
C VAL A 85 4.34 15.16 1.83
N GLU A 86 5.42 14.80 1.14
CA GLU A 86 5.59 13.50 0.49
C GLU A 86 5.57 12.35 1.49
N ALA A 87 6.29 12.49 2.61
CA ALA A 87 6.30 11.49 3.67
C ALA A 87 4.89 11.27 4.25
N ALA A 88 4.14 12.35 4.48
CA ALA A 88 2.78 12.26 4.96
C ALA A 88 1.85 11.61 3.91
N TYR A 89 1.97 11.97 2.63
CA TYR A 89 1.22 11.31 1.55
C TYR A 89 1.51 9.81 1.49
N LYS A 90 2.78 9.40 1.58
CA LYS A 90 3.17 7.98 1.63
C LYS A 90 2.57 7.26 2.84
N LEU A 91 2.42 7.94 3.97
CA LEU A 91 1.75 7.39 5.16
C LEU A 91 0.24 7.23 4.91
N TRP A 92 -0.46 8.31 4.55
CA TRP A 92 -1.91 8.35 4.37
C TRP A 92 -2.41 7.41 3.26
N MET A 93 -1.72 7.38 2.11
CA MET A 93 -2.03 6.47 1.01
C MET A 93 -1.60 5.02 1.28
N ARG A 94 -0.97 4.78 2.44
CA ARG A 94 -0.37 3.50 2.82
C ARG A 94 0.61 3.01 1.76
N TRP A 95 1.53 3.85 1.31
CA TRP A 95 2.66 3.46 0.44
C TRP A 95 3.93 3.17 1.22
N TYR A 96 4.01 3.65 2.46
CA TYR A 96 5.09 3.27 3.37
C TYR A 96 5.16 1.73 3.52
N ILE A 97 6.35 1.18 3.30
CA ILE A 97 6.59 -0.26 3.42
C ILE A 97 6.73 -0.57 4.91
N THR A 98 5.83 -1.41 5.42
CA THR A 98 5.87 -1.87 6.81
C THR A 98 6.49 -3.27 6.90
N PRO A 99 7.04 -3.70 8.05
CA PRO A 99 7.53 -5.06 8.27
C PRO A 99 6.50 -6.12 7.90
N ARG A 100 5.22 -5.90 8.26
CA ARG A 100 4.13 -6.80 7.87
C ARG A 100 4.00 -6.93 6.35
N ARG A 101 4.07 -5.83 5.61
CA ARG A 101 4.04 -5.87 4.14
C ARG A 101 5.29 -6.50 3.55
N LEU A 102 6.45 -6.23 4.14
CA LEU A 102 7.71 -6.80 3.70
C LEU A 102 7.71 -8.32 3.85
N ALA A 103 7.16 -8.85 4.95
CA ALA A 103 6.97 -10.28 5.17
C ALA A 103 6.04 -10.95 4.15
N LEU A 104 5.07 -10.22 3.60
CA LEU A 104 4.21 -10.71 2.52
C LEU A 104 4.94 -10.75 1.16
N ILE A 105 5.85 -9.81 0.91
CA ILE A 105 6.62 -9.74 -0.34
C ILE A 105 7.76 -10.74 -0.34
N TYR A 106 8.45 -10.89 0.80
CA TYR A 106 9.62 -11.74 0.98
C TYR A 106 9.34 -12.80 2.05
N PRO A 107 8.90 -14.01 1.65
CA PRO A 107 8.68 -15.11 2.57
C PRO A 107 9.95 -15.39 3.40
N GLY A 108 9.81 -15.43 4.72
CA GLY A 108 10.93 -15.57 5.66
C GLY A 108 11.41 -14.26 6.30
N SER A 109 10.92 -13.11 5.85
CA SER A 109 11.16 -11.84 6.55
C SER A 109 10.28 -11.73 7.80
N GLN A 110 10.81 -11.13 8.86
CA GLN A 110 10.07 -10.95 10.11
C GLN A 110 9.01 -9.84 9.96
N GLN A 111 7.80 -10.10 10.46
CA GLN A 111 6.70 -9.13 10.47
C GLN A 111 6.69 -8.22 11.71
N VAL A 112 7.68 -8.33 12.59
CA VAL A 112 7.75 -7.55 13.84
C VAL A 112 8.18 -6.11 13.57
N CYS A 113 7.72 -5.19 14.42
CA CYS A 113 8.06 -3.78 14.36
C CYS A 113 9.57 -3.55 14.51
N TRP A 114 10.17 -2.72 13.64
CA TRP A 114 11.61 -2.40 13.68
C TRP A 114 12.05 -1.66 14.94
N ARG A 115 11.13 -1.04 15.69
CA ARG A 115 11.44 -0.24 16.87
C ARG A 115 11.38 -1.06 18.16
N CYS A 116 10.25 -1.74 18.39
CA CYS A 116 10.01 -2.48 19.63
C CYS A 116 10.33 -3.97 19.54
N CYS A 117 10.51 -4.52 18.33
CA CYS A 117 10.80 -5.93 18.07
C CYS A 117 9.82 -6.93 18.72
N ALA A 118 8.62 -6.49 19.14
CA ALA A 118 7.71 -7.30 19.94
C ALA A 118 6.34 -7.51 19.26
N GLN A 119 5.73 -6.45 18.74
CA GLN A 119 4.41 -6.51 18.08
C GLN A 119 4.54 -6.49 16.56
N THR A 120 3.50 -6.95 15.87
CA THR A 120 3.43 -6.88 14.40
C THR A 120 3.56 -5.43 13.92
N GLY A 121 4.48 -5.17 13.01
CA GLY A 121 4.72 -3.85 12.42
C GLY A 121 3.62 -3.48 11.42
N THR A 122 2.42 -3.22 11.91
CA THR A 122 1.37 -2.54 11.13
C THR A 122 1.67 -1.05 11.03
N LEU A 123 1.01 -0.37 10.09
CA LEU A 123 1.21 1.06 9.90
C LEU A 123 0.73 1.85 11.14
N SER A 124 -0.45 1.50 11.66
CA SER A 124 -0.99 2.09 12.89
C SER A 124 -0.09 1.85 14.11
N HIS A 125 0.53 0.67 14.22
CA HIS A 125 1.47 0.37 15.31
C HIS A 125 2.72 1.25 15.19
N ILE A 126 3.37 1.28 14.03
CA ILE A 126 4.66 1.96 13.87
C ILE A 126 4.58 3.47 14.15
N PHE A 127 3.46 4.12 13.80
CA PHE A 127 3.32 5.57 13.87
C PHE A 127 2.55 6.10 15.09
N TRP A 128 1.73 5.28 15.76
CA TRP A 128 0.97 5.74 16.94
C TRP A 128 1.10 4.83 18.16
N HIS A 129 0.96 3.51 18.00
CA HIS A 129 0.82 2.60 19.17
C HIS A 129 2.14 1.96 19.63
N CYS A 130 3.24 2.15 18.91
CA CYS A 130 4.52 1.57 19.27
C CYS A 130 4.98 2.14 20.62
N PRO A 131 5.25 1.30 21.65
CA PRO A 131 5.62 1.79 22.98
C PRO A 131 6.84 2.71 22.97
N VAL A 132 7.83 2.40 22.13
CA VAL A 132 9.05 3.21 21.96
C VAL A 132 8.75 4.57 21.34
N LEU A 133 7.75 4.66 20.47
CA LEU A 133 7.34 5.93 19.87
C LEU A 133 6.40 6.70 20.80
N HIS A 134 5.53 6.01 21.52
CA HIS A 134 4.59 6.61 22.47
C HIS A 134 5.31 7.38 23.59
N THR A 135 6.54 7.00 23.96
CA THR A 135 7.36 7.77 24.91
C THR A 135 7.92 9.08 24.35
N LEU A 136 7.86 9.29 23.04
CA LEU A 136 8.38 10.47 22.35
C LEU A 136 7.28 11.48 21.98
N TRP A 137 6.01 11.08 22.08
CA TRP A 137 4.83 11.92 21.90
C TRP A 137 4.40 12.54 23.23
#